data_AF-A0A165QCV0-F1
#
_entry.id   AF-A0A165QCV0-F1
#
_cell.length_a   1.000
_cell.length_b   1.000
_cell.length_c   1.000
_cell.angle_alpha   90.00
_cell.angle_beta   90.00
_cell.angle_gamma   90.00
#
_symmetry.space_group_name_H-M   'P 1'
#
loop_
_entity.id
_entity.type
_entity.pdbx_description
1 polymer ?
#
loop_
_entity_poly.entity_id
_entity_poly.type
_entity_poly.pdbx_seq_one_letter_code
_entity_poly.pdbx_strand_id
1 'polypeptide(L)'
;MPTKPATVPRPPNPFICYRSEVMRLHKAEGRAEGLLQTELSKRVGREWRELDAAARAPYEKMAEEKKEEHARAYPGYKYQPRRKGE
;
A
#
# COMPACT_ATOMS: atom_id res chain seq x y z
N MET A 1 5.87 18.05 -19.05
CA MET A 1 5.51 17.26 -17.85
C MET A 1 6.17 15.90 -17.98
N PRO A 2 7.16 15.49 -17.17
CA PRO A 2 7.83 14.22 -17.36
C PRO A 2 6.86 13.08 -16.98
N THR A 3 6.38 12.37 -18.00
CA THR A 3 5.60 11.13 -17.89
C THR A 3 6.49 10.05 -17.28
N LYS A 4 6.19 9.64 -16.05
CA LYS A 4 6.83 8.47 -15.44
C LYS A 4 6.65 7.28 -16.39
N PRO A 5 7.70 6.47 -16.66
CA PRO A 5 7.54 5.30 -17.50
C PRO A 5 6.47 4.41 -16.89
N ALA A 6 5.59 3.88 -17.73
CA ALA A 6 4.43 3.05 -17.40
C ALA A 6 4.85 1.67 -16.84
N THR A 7 5.64 1.67 -15.76
CA THR A 7 5.95 0.46 -15.01
C THR A 7 4.71 0.09 -14.22
N VAL A 8 4.19 -1.09 -14.49
CA VAL A 8 3.06 -1.65 -13.76
C VAL A 8 3.38 -1.59 -12.24
N PRO A 9 2.56 -0.88 -11.44
CA PRO A 9 2.82 -0.71 -10.02
C PRO A 9 2.72 -2.06 -9.31
N ARG A 10 3.44 -2.22 -8.19
CA ARG A 10 3.34 -3.48 -7.43
C ARG A 10 1.91 -3.69 -6.91
N PRO A 11 1.42 -4.94 -6.85
CA PRO A 11 0.20 -5.21 -6.11
C PRO A 11 0.40 -4.80 -4.64
N PRO A 12 -0.61 -4.16 -4.02
CA PRO A 12 -0.52 -3.72 -2.64
C PRO A 12 -0.45 -4.95 -1.71
N ASN A 13 0.41 -4.88 -0.70
CA ASN A 13 0.44 -5.87 0.38
C ASN A 13 -0.63 -5.53 1.45
N PRO A 14 -0.86 -6.40 2.45
CA PRO A 14 -1.90 -6.18 3.46
C PRO A 14 -1.73 -4.84 4.20
N PHE A 15 -0.49 -4.50 4.54
CA PHE A 15 -0.15 -3.22 5.17
C PHE A 15 -0.44 -2.01 4.28
N ILE A 16 -0.19 -2.09 2.97
CA ILE A 16 -0.49 -1.01 2.03
C ILE A 16 -2.01 -0.82 1.91
N CYS A 17 -2.81 -1.89 1.93
CA CYS A 17 -4.27 -1.80 1.98
C CYS A 17 -4.73 -1.08 3.26
N TYR A 18 -4.22 -1.51 4.43
CA TYR A 18 -4.52 -0.87 5.71
C TYR A 18 -4.11 0.60 5.75
N ARG A 19 -2.87 0.92 5.38
CA ARG A 19 -2.36 2.30 5.37
C ARG A 19 -3.15 3.20 4.44
N SER A 20 -3.56 2.69 3.29
CA SER A 20 -4.36 3.47 2.33
C SER A 20 -5.74 3.80 2.91
N GLU A 21 -6.35 2.88 3.64
CA GLU A 21 -7.62 3.13 4.32
C GLU A 21 -7.45 4.15 5.46
N VAL A 22 -6.43 4.00 6.30
CA VAL A 22 -6.15 4.98 7.37
C VAL A 22 -5.88 6.37 6.78
N MET A 23 -5.06 6.48 5.73
CA MET A 23 -4.82 7.74 5.03
C MET A 23 -6.12 8.35 4.49
N ARG A 24 -7.04 7.52 3.94
CA ARG A 24 -8.34 7.97 3.44
C ARG A 24 -9.23 8.51 4.57
N LEU A 25 -9.28 7.81 5.71
CA LEU A 25 -10.01 8.25 6.89
C LEU A 25 -9.46 9.57 7.43
N HIS A 26 -8.15 9.68 7.64
CA HIS A 26 -7.51 10.92 8.09
C HIS A 26 -7.77 12.09 7.15
N LYS A 27 -7.80 11.84 5.82
CA LYS A 27 -8.15 12.87 4.83
C LYS A 27 -9.62 13.27 4.94
N ALA A 28 -10.53 12.32 5.13
CA ALA A 28 -11.95 12.59 5.31
C ALA A 28 -12.23 13.36 6.61
N GLU A 29 -11.46 13.10 7.67
CA GLU A 29 -11.53 13.81 8.95
C GLU A 29 -10.89 15.22 8.92
N GLY A 30 -10.33 15.66 7.78
CA GLY A 30 -9.59 16.93 7.68
C GLY A 30 -8.26 16.95 8.46
N ARG A 31 -7.86 15.83 9.04
CA ARG A 31 -6.63 15.66 9.83
C ARG A 31 -5.39 15.44 8.95
N ALA A 32 -5.57 15.27 7.64
CA ALA A 32 -4.46 15.12 6.69
C ALA A 32 -3.81 16.46 6.30
N GLU A 33 -4.49 17.60 6.51
CA GLU A 33 -3.90 18.93 6.26
C GLU A 33 -2.90 19.26 7.38
N GLY A 34 -1.61 19.08 7.09
CA GLY A 34 -0.50 19.43 7.98
C GLY A 34 0.22 18.24 8.61
N LEU A 35 -0.38 17.03 8.61
CA LEU A 35 0.36 15.83 9.02
C LEU A 35 1.28 15.35 7.89
N LEU A 36 2.58 15.30 8.19
CA LEU A 36 3.57 14.68 7.32
C LEU A 36 3.20 13.20 7.11
N GLN A 37 3.07 12.78 5.85
CA GLN A 37 2.82 11.38 5.47
C GLN A 37 3.81 10.40 6.12
N THR A 38 5.03 10.88 6.42
CA THR A 38 6.07 10.17 7.15
C THR A 38 5.64 9.81 8.57
N GLU A 39 5.08 10.75 9.32
CA GLU A 39 4.66 10.53 10.71
C GLU A 39 3.43 9.62 10.78
N LEU A 40 2.49 9.78 9.85
CA LEU A 40 1.36 8.85 9.77
C LEU A 40 1.85 7.43 9.42
N SER A 41 2.79 7.29 8.48
CA SER A 41 3.33 5.97 8.14
C SER A 41 4.04 5.31 9.33
N LYS A 42 4.75 6.08 10.17
CA LYS A 42 5.35 5.57 11.41
C LYS A 42 4.29 5.09 12.41
N ARG A 43 3.23 5.88 12.61
CA ARG A 43 2.12 5.54 13.51
C ARG A 43 1.38 4.29 13.04
N VAL A 44 0.92 4.29 11.79
CA VAL A 44 0.21 3.16 11.17
C VAL A 44 1.08 1.90 11.16
N GLY A 45 2.40 2.05 10.98
CA GLY A 45 3.34 0.94 11.07
C GLY A 45 3.51 0.35 12.47
N ARG A 46 3.22 1.10 13.54
CA ARG A 46 3.12 0.57 14.91
C ARG A 46 1.77 -0.10 15.11
N GLU A 47 0.68 0.60 14.80
CA GLU A 47 -0.69 0.08 14.92
C GLU A 47 -0.85 -1.25 14.18
N TRP A 48 -0.34 -1.37 12.95
CA TRP A 48 -0.39 -2.61 12.18
C TRP A 48 0.32 -3.79 12.88
N ARG A 49 1.41 -3.54 13.61
CA ARG A 49 2.11 -4.59 14.36
C ARG A 49 1.34 -5.00 15.61
N GLU A 50 0.59 -4.06 16.18
CA GLU A 50 -0.25 -4.28 17.37
C GLU A 50 -1.62 -4.89 17.00
N LEU A 51 -2.05 -4.81 15.73
CA LEU A 51 -3.30 -5.43 15.29
C LEU A 51 -3.27 -6.96 15.44
N ASP A 52 -4.37 -7.48 15.99
CA ASP A 52 -4.65 -8.90 16.03
C ASP A 52 -4.70 -9.53 14.64
N ALA A 53 -4.44 -10.83 14.58
CA ALA A 53 -4.56 -11.61 13.35
C ALA A 53 -5.97 -11.51 12.76
N ALA A 54 -7.01 -11.47 13.59
CA ALA A 54 -8.39 -11.29 13.14
C ALA A 54 -8.62 -9.94 12.45
N ALA A 55 -7.98 -8.87 12.94
CA ALA A 55 -8.08 -7.55 12.33
C ALA A 55 -7.23 -7.43 11.06
N ARG A 56 -6.13 -8.20 10.95
CA ARG A 56 -5.27 -8.26 9.75
C ARG A 56 -5.85 -9.15 8.65
N ALA A 57 -6.55 -10.23 9.01
CA ALA A 57 -7.17 -11.17 8.09
C ALA A 57 -7.94 -10.54 6.91
N PRO A 58 -8.83 -9.54 7.11
CA PRO A 58 -9.50 -8.90 5.97
C PRO A 58 -8.52 -8.20 5.02
N TYR A 59 -7.48 -7.55 5.53
CA TYR A 59 -6.47 -6.90 4.69
C TYR A 59 -5.54 -7.90 4.00
N GLU A 60 -5.28 -9.04 4.63
CA GLU A 60 -4.54 -10.14 4.04
C GLU A 60 -5.30 -10.73 2.84
N LYS A 61 -6.59 -11.00 3.03
CA LYS A 61 -7.48 -11.45 1.94
C LYS A 61 -7.55 -10.41 0.82
N MET A 62 -7.78 -9.14 1.14
CA MET A 62 -7.81 -8.07 0.12
C MET A 62 -6.50 -7.97 -0.66
N ALA A 63 -5.35 -8.11 0.01
CA ALA A 63 -4.06 -8.06 -0.66
C ALA A 63 -3.83 -9.28 -1.56
N GLU A 64 -4.29 -10.46 -1.15
CA GLU A 64 -4.27 -11.67 -1.97
C GLU A 64 -5.15 -11.50 -3.21
N GLU A 65 -6.39 -11.04 -3.03
CA GLU A 65 -7.32 -10.75 -4.14
C GLU A 65 -6.72 -9.73 -5.11
N LYS A 66 -6.11 -8.65 -4.59
CA LYS A 66 -5.45 -7.63 -5.42
C LYS A 66 -4.21 -8.16 -6.13
N LYS A 67 -3.46 -9.07 -5.49
CA LYS A 67 -2.31 -9.74 -6.10
C LYS A 67 -2.76 -10.67 -7.22
N GLU A 68 -3.83 -11.41 -7.04
CA GLU A 68 -4.42 -12.26 -8.07
C GLU A 68 -5.00 -11.45 -9.22
N GLU A 69 -5.77 -10.40 -8.94
CA GLU A 69 -6.31 -9.47 -9.93
C GLU A 69 -5.18 -8.87 -10.76
N HIS A 70 -4.11 -8.43 -10.09
CA HIS A 70 -2.92 -7.93 -10.75
C HIS A 70 -2.22 -9.00 -11.61
N ALA A 71 -2.10 -10.23 -11.12
CA ALA A 71 -1.49 -11.32 -11.88
C ALA A 71 -2.31 -11.68 -13.14
N ARG A 72 -3.65 -11.60 -13.05
CA ARG A 72 -4.57 -11.80 -14.18
C ARG A 72 -4.53 -10.63 -15.16
N ALA A 73 -4.50 -9.39 -14.67
CA ALA A 73 -4.43 -8.18 -15.49
C ALA A 73 -3.07 -8.01 -16.19
N TYR A 74 -2.00 -8.47 -15.55
CA TYR A 74 -0.63 -8.36 -16.05
C TYR A 74 0.03 -9.76 -16.07
N PRO A 75 -0.39 -10.65 -16.98
CA PRO A 75 0.24 -11.95 -17.13
C PRO A 75 1.70 -11.74 -17.57
N GLY A 76 2.65 -12.27 -16.80
CA GLY A 76 4.09 -12.05 -17.02
C GLY A 76 4.69 -10.88 -16.23
N TYR A 77 3.92 -10.21 -15.36
CA TYR A 77 4.50 -9.25 -14.41
C TYR A 77 5.52 -9.94 -13.50
N LYS A 78 6.77 -9.48 -13.58
CA LYS A 78 7.83 -9.87 -12.65
C LYS A 78 8.37 -8.62 -11.99
N TYR A 79 8.46 -8.64 -10.65
CA TYR A 79 9.09 -7.55 -9.92
C TYR A 79 10.57 -7.46 -10.31
N GLN A 80 10.91 -6.40 -11.03
CA GLN A 80 12.27 -6.05 -11.41
C GLN A 80 12.65 -4.79 -10.62
N PRO A 81 13.26 -4.93 -9.43
CA PRO A 81 13.78 -3.76 -8.71
C PRO A 81 14.81 -3.06 -9.59
N ARG A 82 14.58 -1.79 -9.91
CA ARG A 82 15.65 -0.95 -10.47
C ARG A 82 16.77 -0.88 -9.42
N ARG A 83 17.94 -1.44 -9.74
CA ARG A 83 19.14 -1.23 -8.93
C ARG A 83 19.44 0.26 -8.97
N LYS A 84 19.43 0.91 -7.80
CA LYS A 84 19.82 2.32 -7.69
C LYS A 84 21.34 2.30 -7.54
N GLY A 85 22.06 2.36 -8.66
CA GLY A 85 23.51 2.24 -8.69
C GLY A 85 24.01 1.83 -10.07
N GLU A 86 23.73 2.65 -11.07
CA GLU A 86 24.54 2.89 -12.28
C GLU A 86 24.28 4.34 -12.70
#